data_AF-A0A2E4CEZ4-F1
#
_entry.id   AF-A0A2E4CEZ4-F1
#
_cell.length_a   1.000
_cell.length_b   1.000
_cell.length_c   1.000
_cell.angle_alpha   90.00
_cell.angle_beta   90.00
_cell.angle_gamma   90.00
#
_symmetry.space_group_name_H-M   'P 1'
#
loop_
_entity.id
_entity.type
_entity.pdbx_description
1 polymer ?
#
loop_
_entity_poly.entity_id
_entity_poly.type
_entity_poly.pdbx_seq_one_letter_code
_entity_poly.pdbx_strand_id
1 'polypeptide(L)'
;MPLFEIETDSHIIITWADDESAARSVVADAYPTDDVVRLTKRPRDTWVISKGALGLTTPKLDPCAVARECLSRSAGDKVNAIRLYRMETGSDLEHARKAIESNMVMGW
;
A
#
# COMPACT_ATOMS: atom_id res chain seq x y z
N MET A 1 4.17 28.40 0.44
CA MET A 1 3.16 28.16 -0.60
C MET A 1 1.97 27.47 0.05
N PRO A 2 0.72 27.87 -0.20
CA PRO A 2 -0.47 27.16 0.26
C PRO A 2 -0.79 25.87 -0.51
N LEU A 3 -1.48 24.93 0.16
CA LEU A 3 -1.94 23.68 -0.44
C LEU A 3 -3.36 23.86 -1.00
N PHE A 4 -3.59 23.41 -2.22
CA PHE A 4 -4.89 23.42 -2.88
C PHE A 4 -5.44 22.02 -3.07
N GLU A 5 -6.77 21.90 -2.92
CA GLU A 5 -7.56 20.77 -3.40
C GLU A 5 -8.31 21.25 -4.65
N ILE A 6 -8.15 20.52 -5.75
CA ILE A 6 -8.80 20.82 -7.03
C ILE A 6 -9.55 19.57 -7.45
N GLU A 7 -10.87 19.66 -7.49
CA GLU A 7 -11.76 18.63 -8.00
C GLU A 7 -12.04 18.93 -9.47
N THR A 8 -11.74 17.98 -10.34
CA THR A 8 -12.10 17.99 -11.76
C THR A 8 -13.25 17.02 -12.00
N ASP A 9 -13.69 16.91 -13.24
CA ASP A 9 -14.66 15.89 -13.67
C ASP A 9 -14.15 14.45 -13.50
N SER A 10 -12.82 14.25 -13.45
CA SER A 10 -12.18 12.93 -13.45
C SER A 10 -11.31 12.65 -12.23
N HIS A 11 -10.77 13.69 -11.58
CA HIS A 11 -9.73 13.56 -10.55
C HIS A 11 -9.90 14.52 -9.36
N ILE A 12 -9.29 14.15 -8.23
CA ILE A 12 -9.04 15.07 -7.11
C ILE A 12 -7.52 15.31 -7.05
N ILE A 13 -7.09 16.52 -7.38
CA ILE A 13 -5.69 16.92 -7.49
C ILE A 13 -5.29 17.73 -6.25
N ILE A 14 -4.20 17.32 -5.61
CA ILE A 14 -3.64 17.99 -4.43
C ILE A 14 -2.29 18.58 -4.81
N THR A 15 -2.16 19.91 -4.76
CA THR A 15 -0.94 20.59 -5.21
C THR A 15 -0.59 21.81 -4.37
N TRP A 16 0.69 22.14 -4.32
CA TRP A 16 1.22 23.36 -3.74
C TRP A 16 1.31 24.42 -4.82
N ALA A 17 0.72 25.59 -4.59
CA ALA A 17 0.77 26.72 -5.52
C ALA A 17 0.78 28.03 -4.74
N ASP A 18 1.22 29.13 -5.35
CA ASP A 18 1.23 30.44 -4.69
C ASP A 18 -0.18 31.01 -4.51
N ASP A 19 -1.03 30.84 -5.54
CA ASP A 19 -2.41 31.31 -5.59
C ASP A 19 -3.30 30.36 -6.42
N GLU A 20 -4.58 30.71 -6.54
CA GLU A 20 -5.56 29.93 -7.30
C GLU A 20 -5.25 29.87 -8.80
N SER A 21 -4.65 30.92 -9.37
CA SER A 21 -4.30 30.95 -10.79
C SER A 21 -3.18 29.96 -11.08
N ALA A 22 -2.12 29.97 -10.25
CA ALA A 22 -1.03 29.01 -10.33
C ALA A 22 -1.53 27.57 -10.13
N ALA A 23 -2.48 27.35 -9.20
CA ALA A 23 -3.11 26.06 -8.99
C ALA A 23 -3.88 25.56 -10.24
N ARG A 24 -4.58 26.46 -10.95
CA ARG A 24 -5.26 26.13 -12.23
C ARG A 24 -4.28 25.79 -13.34
N SER A 25 -3.16 26.52 -13.44
CA SER A 25 -2.12 26.22 -14.43
C SER A 25 -1.56 24.81 -14.25
N VAL A 26 -1.39 24.34 -13.01
CA VAL A 26 -0.95 22.95 -12.75
C VAL A 26 -1.91 21.92 -13.36
N VAL A 27 -3.23 22.16 -13.30
CA VAL A 27 -4.21 21.26 -13.92
C VAL A 27 -4.12 21.34 -15.44
N ALA A 28 -4.10 22.54 -16.01
CA ALA A 28 -4.02 22.73 -17.45
C ALA A 28 -2.75 22.08 -18.06
N ASP A 29 -1.62 22.13 -17.35
CA ASP A 29 -0.36 21.56 -17.81
C ASP A 29 -0.31 20.04 -17.68
N ALA A 30 -0.82 19.48 -16.58
CA ALA A 30 -0.70 18.05 -16.29
C ALA A 30 -1.89 17.20 -16.80
N TYR A 31 -3.09 17.79 -16.81
CA TYR A 31 -4.37 17.15 -17.15
C TYR A 31 -5.18 18.10 -18.06
N PRO A 32 -4.71 18.37 -19.29
CA PRO A 32 -5.28 19.40 -20.18
C PRO A 32 -6.72 19.11 -20.64
N THR A 33 -7.20 17.89 -20.46
CA THR A 33 -8.55 17.44 -20.84
C THR A 33 -9.55 17.48 -19.69
N ASP A 34 -9.08 17.70 -18.46
CA ASP A 34 -9.92 17.71 -17.26
C ASP A 34 -10.55 19.09 -17.05
N ASP A 35 -11.85 19.12 -16.81
CA ASP A 35 -12.56 20.35 -16.45
C ASP A 35 -12.59 20.54 -14.93
N VAL A 36 -12.13 21.71 -14.44
CA VAL A 36 -12.13 22.04 -13.01
C VAL A 36 -13.55 22.32 -12.53
N VAL A 37 -14.07 21.45 -11.65
CA VAL A 37 -15.38 21.56 -11.02
C VAL A 37 -15.32 22.45 -9.76
N ARG A 38 -14.30 22.26 -8.93
CA ARG A 38 -14.13 23.00 -7.67
C ARG A 38 -12.65 23.18 -7.34
N LEU A 39 -12.30 24.34 -6.82
CA LEU A 39 -10.94 24.66 -6.35
C LEU A 39 -11.04 25.28 -4.96
N THR A 40 -10.23 24.80 -4.02
CA THR A 40 -10.26 25.29 -2.64
C THR A 40 -8.87 25.30 -2.03
N LYS A 41 -8.47 26.43 -1.45
CA LYS A 41 -7.28 26.54 -0.60
C LYS A 41 -7.52 25.80 0.71
N ARG A 42 -6.65 24.85 1.05
CA ARG A 42 -6.78 24.11 2.30
C ARG A 42 -6.38 24.96 3.50
N PRO A 43 -7.03 24.74 4.67
CA PRO A 43 -6.65 25.38 5.92
C PRO A 43 -5.37 24.81 6.54
N ARG A 44 -4.91 23.63 6.08
CA ARG A 44 -3.70 22.94 6.53
C ARG A 44 -2.89 22.45 5.33
N ASP A 45 -1.60 22.26 5.56
CA ASP A 45 -0.62 21.70 4.63
C ASP A 45 -0.65 20.17 4.49
N THR A 46 -1.57 19.52 5.19
CA THR A 46 -1.69 18.07 5.22
C THR A 46 -3.00 17.63 4.57
N TRP A 47 -2.95 16.56 3.78
CA TRP A 47 -4.12 15.87 3.27
C TRP A 47 -4.11 14.39 3.66
N VAL A 48 -5.29 13.86 3.97
CA VAL A 48 -5.47 12.47 4.42
C VAL A 48 -6.50 11.80 3.53
N ILE A 49 -6.14 10.63 3.01
CA ILE A 49 -7.11 9.69 2.42
C ILE A 49 -7.22 8.48 3.33
N SER A 50 -8.45 8.09 3.65
CA SER A 50 -8.68 6.85 4.38
C SER A 50 -8.39 5.64 3.50
N LYS A 51 -7.43 4.79 3.91
CA LYS A 51 -7.21 3.47 3.29
C LYS A 51 -8.49 2.62 3.30
N GLY A 52 -9.29 2.75 4.36
CA GLY A 52 -10.59 2.10 4.47
C GLY A 52 -11.57 2.53 3.39
N ALA A 53 -11.66 3.83 3.13
CA ALA A 53 -12.54 4.38 2.08
C ALA A 53 -12.09 3.99 0.67
N LEU A 54 -10.79 3.78 0.47
CA LEU A 54 -10.23 3.27 -0.80
C LEU A 54 -10.36 1.75 -0.95
N GLY A 55 -10.89 1.02 0.04
CA GLY A 55 -10.90 -0.45 0.03
C GLY A 55 -9.50 -1.08 0.15
N LEU A 56 -8.49 -0.30 0.55
CA LEU A 56 -7.11 -0.76 0.81
C LEU A 56 -6.97 -1.30 2.24
N THR A 57 -7.93 -2.13 2.66
CA THR A 57 -8.03 -2.66 4.03
C THR A 57 -7.29 -3.98 4.23
N THR A 58 -6.93 -4.67 3.15
CA THR A 58 -6.19 -5.93 3.22
C THR A 58 -4.68 -5.71 3.17
N PRO A 59 -3.90 -6.23 4.15
CA PRO A 59 -2.54 -6.63 3.86
C PRO A 59 -2.62 -7.85 2.93
N LYS A 60 -2.46 -7.62 1.61
CA LYS A 60 -2.23 -8.71 0.66
C LYS A 60 -0.83 -9.27 0.87
N LEU A 61 -0.67 -10.08 1.90
CA LEU A 61 0.26 -11.21 1.82
C LEU A 61 -0.57 -12.41 2.23
N ASP A 62 -1.05 -13.15 1.24
CA ASP A 62 -1.66 -14.45 1.51
C ASP A 62 -0.57 -15.30 2.19
N PRO A 63 -0.77 -15.70 3.46
CA PRO A 63 0.22 -16.50 4.13
C PRO A 63 0.40 -17.82 3.40
N CYS A 64 1.64 -18.19 3.12
CA CYS A 64 1.93 -19.47 2.46
C CYS A 64 1.37 -20.62 3.30
N ALA A 65 0.33 -21.29 2.80
CA ALA A 65 -0.38 -22.37 3.50
C ALA A 65 0.55 -23.53 3.89
N VAL A 66 1.53 -23.83 3.03
CA VAL A 66 2.54 -24.87 3.29
C VAL A 66 3.47 -24.47 4.44
N ALA A 67 3.92 -23.20 4.48
CA ALA A 67 4.75 -22.67 5.56
C ALA A 67 3.99 -22.64 6.90
N ARG A 68 2.71 -22.27 6.83
CA ARG A 68 1.73 -22.37 7.91
C ARG A 68 1.70 -23.82 8.45
N GLU A 69 1.33 -24.80 7.64
CA GLU A 69 1.28 -26.21 8.06
C GLU A 69 2.60 -26.73 8.65
N CYS A 70 3.73 -26.38 8.04
CA CYS A 70 5.06 -26.73 8.53
C CYS A 70 5.31 -26.20 9.95
N LEU A 71 4.94 -24.95 10.22
CA LEU A 71 5.04 -24.36 11.55
C LEU A 71 4.05 -25.01 12.54
N SER A 72 2.87 -25.49 12.10
CA SER A 72 1.95 -26.28 12.94
C SER A 72 2.64 -27.54 13.45
N ARG A 73 3.22 -28.28 12.51
CA ARG A 73 3.84 -29.58 12.75
C ARG A 73 5.13 -29.47 13.55
N SER A 74 5.78 -28.32 13.51
CA SER A 74 6.96 -28.02 14.34
C SER A 74 6.64 -27.29 15.64
N ALA A 75 5.35 -27.10 15.99
CA ALA A 75 4.92 -26.34 17.16
C ALA A 75 5.56 -24.93 17.24
N GLY A 76 5.74 -24.26 16.10
CA GLY A 76 6.35 -22.95 16.00
C GLY A 76 7.89 -22.94 16.02
N ASP A 77 8.56 -24.10 16.12
CA ASP A 77 10.01 -24.18 16.00
C ASP A 77 10.44 -23.82 14.57
N LYS A 78 11.09 -22.67 14.45
CA LYS A 78 11.48 -22.05 13.18
C LYS A 78 12.42 -22.93 12.36
N VAL A 79 13.43 -23.54 13.00
CA VAL A 79 14.47 -24.31 12.29
C VAL A 79 13.86 -25.58 11.71
N ASN A 80 13.02 -26.28 12.48
CA ASN A 80 12.30 -27.44 12.01
C ASN A 80 11.27 -27.09 10.93
N ALA A 81 10.56 -25.98 11.06
CA ALA A 81 9.60 -25.54 10.04
C ALA A 81 10.29 -25.23 8.70
N ILE A 82 11.45 -24.56 8.72
CA ILE A 82 12.28 -24.32 7.53
C ILE A 82 12.71 -25.65 6.90
N ARG A 83 13.12 -26.63 7.72
CA ARG A 83 13.52 -27.96 7.22
C ARG A 83 12.34 -28.67 6.54
N LEU A 84 11.16 -28.69 7.18
CA LEU A 84 9.95 -29.30 6.62
C LEU A 84 9.54 -28.64 5.30
N TYR A 85 9.52 -27.31 5.27
CA TYR A 85 9.15 -26.54 4.09
C TYR A 85 10.04 -26.83 2.89
N ARG A 86 11.36 -26.93 3.11
CA ARG A 86 12.32 -27.28 2.05
C ARG A 86 12.12 -28.70 1.52
N MET A 87 11.75 -29.63 2.40
CA MET A 87 11.47 -31.01 1.99
C MET A 87 10.21 -31.10 1.12
N GLU A 88 9.19 -30.30 1.42
CA GLU A 88 7.91 -30.34 0.70
C GLU A 88 7.92 -29.55 -0.61
N THR A 89 8.62 -28.41 -0.63
CA THR A 89 8.61 -27.49 -1.78
C THR A 89 9.83 -27.60 -2.68
N GLY A 90 10.91 -28.24 -2.20
CA GLY A 90 12.21 -28.24 -2.88
C GLY A 90 12.92 -26.88 -2.89
N SER A 91 12.44 -25.90 -2.12
CA SER A 91 13.00 -24.55 -2.14
C SER A 91 14.41 -24.49 -1.54
N ASP A 92 15.16 -23.47 -1.94
CA ASP A 92 16.40 -23.12 -1.26
C ASP A 92 16.16 -22.62 0.17
N LEU A 93 17.27 -22.42 0.91
CA LEU A 93 17.23 -21.99 2.31
C LEU A 93 16.72 -20.56 2.48
N GLU A 94 17.04 -19.67 1.57
CA GLU A 94 16.65 -18.26 1.68
C GLU A 94 15.15 -18.10 1.47
N HIS A 95 14.61 -18.75 0.44
CA HIS A 95 13.19 -18.80 0.15
C HIS A 95 12.40 -19.43 1.30
N ALA A 96 12.85 -20.57 1.81
CA ALA A 96 12.21 -21.23 2.95
C ALA A 96 12.21 -20.34 4.20
N ARG A 97 13.34 -19.67 4.48
CA ARG A 97 13.44 -18.73 5.59
C ARG A 97 12.42 -17.60 5.46
N LYS A 98 12.35 -16.95 4.29
CA LYS A 98 11.41 -15.86 4.02
C LYS A 98 9.96 -16.30 4.19
N ALA A 99 9.59 -17.46 3.64
CA ALA A 99 8.23 -17.99 3.73
C ALA A 99 7.82 -18.28 5.19
N ILE A 100 8.71 -18.89 5.97
CA ILE A 100 8.46 -19.22 7.38
C ILE A 100 8.41 -17.96 8.25
N GLU A 101 9.39 -17.07 8.14
CA GLU A 101 9.45 -15.83 8.93
C GLU A 101 8.25 -14.92 8.64
N SER A 102 7.84 -14.80 7.37
CA SER A 102 6.66 -14.02 6.98
C SER A 102 5.39 -14.54 7.64
N ASN A 103 5.23 -15.87 7.72
CA ASN A 103 4.11 -16.49 8.41
C ASN A 103 4.13 -16.29 9.92
N MET A 104 5.31 -16.39 10.56
CA MET A 104 5.46 -16.12 11.99
C MET A 104 5.10 -14.65 12.35
N VAL A 105 5.49 -13.68 11.51
CA VAL A 105 5.12 -12.27 11.70
C VAL A 105 3.61 -12.04 11.59
N MET A 106 2.92 -12.84 10.77
CA MET A 106 1.47 -12.79 10.57
C MET A 106 0.68 -13.59 11.62
N GLY A 107 1.31 -13.95 12.73
CA GLY A 107 0.65 -14.69 13.80
C GLY A 107 0.21 -16.09 13.38
N TRP A 108 1.03 -16.76 12.56
CA TRP A 108 1.04 -18.23 12.63
C TRP A 108 1.31 -18.67 14.07
#